data_AF-A0A1W9HBM9-F1
#
_entry.id   AF-A0A1W9HBM9-F1
#
_cell.length_a   1.000
_cell.length_b   1.000
_cell.length_c   1.000
_cell.angle_alpha   90.00
_cell.angle_beta   90.00
_cell.angle_gamma   90.00
#
_symmetry.space_group_name_H-M   'P 1'
#
loop_
_entity.id
_entity.type
_entity.pdbx_description
1 polymer ?
#
loop_
_entity_poly.entity_id
_entity_poly.type
_entity_poly.pdbx_seq_one_letter_code
_entity_poly.pdbx_strand_id
1 'polypeptide(L)'
;MHIDTLSIARDLKAADLPPAQAEAIATAIGQALREGVATKGDVEALKGDFDSLAQQISGLDRRLDGVREQGRNDLKAAVETLRAEMKALEQTLRAAIERSRNQILVWIIGAQVALSGLTIALVKL
;
A
#
# COMPACT_ATOMS: atom_id res chain seq x y z
N MET A 1 9.32 39.87 -18.56
CA MET A 1 8.46 40.92 -19.15
C MET A 1 9.19 42.24 -18.96
N HIS A 2 9.41 43.03 -20.01
CA HIS A 2 10.07 44.33 -19.87
C HIS A 2 9.02 45.43 -20.02
N ILE A 3 8.85 46.25 -18.99
CA ILE A 3 7.92 47.37 -19.01
C ILE A 3 8.71 48.60 -19.39
N ASP A 4 8.39 49.17 -20.55
CA ASP A 4 8.99 50.42 -21.00
C ASP A 4 8.34 51.59 -20.25
N THR A 5 8.88 51.89 -19.08
CA THR A 5 8.42 53.00 -18.22
C THR A 5 8.61 54.35 -18.91
N LEU A 6 9.57 54.45 -19.85
CA LEU A 6 9.86 55.67 -20.59
C LEU A 6 8.79 55.95 -21.65
N SER A 7 8.33 54.91 -22.35
CA SER A 7 7.19 55.02 -23.28
C SER A 7 5.94 55.47 -22.53
N ILE A 8 5.63 54.84 -21.39
CA ILE A 8 4.45 55.20 -20.58
C ILE A 8 4.51 56.66 -20.12
N ALA A 9 5.66 57.13 -19.64
CA ALA A 9 5.83 58.52 -19.23
C ALA A 9 5.68 59.50 -20.40
N ARG A 10 6.10 59.13 -21.62
CA ARG A 10 5.91 59.95 -22.82
C ARG A 10 4.45 60.04 -23.24
N ASP A 11 3.73 58.92 -23.19
CA ASP A 11 2.31 58.87 -23.53
C ASP A 11 1.47 59.69 -22.54
N LEU A 12 1.82 59.65 -21.25
CA LEU A 12 1.17 60.48 -20.22
C LEU A 12 1.44 61.98 -20.43
N LYS A 13 2.66 62.37 -20.83
CA LYS A 13 2.98 63.77 -21.19
C LYS A 13 2.20 64.23 -22.42
N ALA A 14 2.02 63.35 -23.41
CA ALA A 14 1.22 63.64 -24.60
C ALA A 14 -0.29 63.81 -24.28
N ALA A 15 -0.74 63.30 -23.13
CA ALA A 15 -2.08 63.51 -22.58
C ALA A 15 -2.16 64.72 -21.62
N ASP A 16 -1.26 65.69 -21.75
CA ASP A 16 -1.17 66.93 -20.94
C ASP A 16 -0.89 66.72 -19.43
N LEU A 17 -0.40 65.56 -18.99
CA LEU A 17 0.10 65.45 -17.61
C LEU A 17 1.43 66.22 -17.44
N PRO A 18 1.60 66.95 -16.32
CA PRO A 18 2.88 67.55 -15.95
C PRO A 18 4.02 66.53 -15.92
N PRO A 19 5.24 66.90 -16.37
CA PRO A 19 6.33 65.93 -16.54
C PRO A 19 6.65 65.11 -15.29
N ALA A 20 6.65 65.75 -14.12
CA ALA A 20 6.91 65.09 -12.84
C ALA A 20 5.82 64.08 -12.45
N GLN A 21 4.55 64.37 -12.76
CA GLN A 21 3.43 63.46 -12.47
C GLN A 21 3.43 62.26 -13.41
N ALA A 22 3.68 62.49 -14.70
CA ALA A 22 3.79 61.42 -15.70
C ALA A 22 4.90 60.41 -15.34
N GLU A 23 6.06 60.90 -14.89
CA GLU A 23 7.17 60.04 -14.46
C GLU A 23 6.86 59.29 -13.15
N ALA A 24 6.24 59.96 -12.18
CA ALA A 24 5.83 59.32 -10.93
C ALA A 24 4.81 58.19 -11.16
N ILE A 25 3.80 58.42 -12.00
CA ILE A 25 2.78 57.43 -12.34
C ILE A 25 3.39 56.26 -13.12
N ALA A 26 4.21 56.53 -14.14
CA ALA A 26 4.87 55.47 -14.91
C ALA A 26 5.75 54.60 -14.00
N THR A 27 6.48 55.22 -13.06
CA THR A 27 7.31 54.51 -12.08
C THR A 27 6.46 53.65 -11.14
N ALA A 28 5.37 54.21 -10.61
CA ALA A 28 4.46 53.49 -9.73
C ALA A 28 3.82 52.27 -10.42
N ILE A 29 3.39 52.41 -11.68
CA ILE A 29 2.87 51.31 -12.50
C ILE A 29 3.96 50.25 -12.74
N GLY A 30 5.16 50.69 -13.11
CA GLY A 30 6.29 49.79 -13.36
C GLY A 30 6.75 49.03 -12.12
N GLN A 31 6.57 49.59 -10.92
CA GLN A 31 6.85 48.93 -9.66
C GLN A 31 5.72 47.97 -9.25
N ALA A 32 4.46 48.43 -9.30
CA ALA A 32 3.29 47.61 -8.97
C ALA A 32 3.20 46.35 -9.85
N LEU A 33 3.53 46.43 -11.13
CA LEU A 33 3.56 45.27 -12.04
C LEU A 33 4.79 44.38 -11.88
N ARG A 34 5.89 44.89 -11.32
CA ARG A 34 7.05 44.05 -10.99
C ARG A 34 6.83 43.24 -9.71
N GLU A 35 6.10 43.82 -8.76
CA GLU A 35 5.85 43.22 -7.45
C GLU A 35 4.57 42.38 -7.41
N GLY A 36 3.55 42.74 -8.20
CA GLY A 36 2.21 42.14 -8.15
C GLY A 36 1.96 40.97 -9.11
N VAL A 37 2.94 40.58 -9.94
CA VAL A 37 2.73 39.58 -10.99
C VAL A 37 3.79 38.49 -10.89
N ALA A 38 3.37 37.23 -10.94
CA ALA A 38 4.27 36.10 -10.98
C ALA A 38 5.24 36.23 -12.16
N THR A 39 6.53 36.05 -11.86
CA THR A 39 7.60 36.08 -12.86
C THR A 39 7.63 34.78 -13.65
N LYS A 40 8.37 34.79 -14.76
CA LYS A 40 8.64 33.55 -15.52
C LYS A 40 9.34 32.50 -14.65
N GLY A 41 10.21 32.94 -13.73
CA GLY A 41 10.91 32.04 -12.80
C GLY A 41 9.94 31.34 -11.85
N ASP A 42 8.92 32.04 -11.36
CA ASP A 42 7.88 31.43 -10.50
C ASP A 42 7.09 30.35 -11.23
N VAL A 43 6.76 30.60 -12.51
CA VAL A 43 6.07 29.61 -13.36
C VAL A 43 6.97 28.42 -13.67
N GLU A 44 8.25 28.65 -13.95
CA GLU A 44 9.23 27.58 -14.18
C GLU A 44 9.45 26.73 -12.91
N ALA A 45 9.46 27.36 -11.73
CA ALA A 45 9.52 26.66 -10.44
C ALA A 45 8.27 25.79 -10.20
N LEU A 46 7.06 26.36 -10.39
CA LEU A 46 5.81 25.62 -10.28
C LEU A 46 5.73 24.45 -11.26
N LYS A 47 6.27 24.61 -12.48
CA LYS A 47 6.37 23.52 -13.44
C LYS A 47 7.28 22.40 -12.92
N GLY A 48 8.43 22.75 -12.33
CA GLY A 48 9.32 21.78 -11.70
C GLY A 48 8.65 21.02 -10.55
N ASP A 49 7.91 21.73 -9.70
CA ASP A 49 7.13 21.13 -8.61
C ASP A 49 6.05 20.18 -9.15
N PHE A 50 5.37 20.58 -10.23
CA PHE A 50 4.37 19.74 -10.89
C PHE A 50 4.98 18.47 -11.47
N ASP A 51 6.11 18.57 -12.17
CA ASP A 51 6.84 17.42 -12.72
C ASP A 51 7.31 16.47 -11.60
N SER A 52 7.80 17.02 -10.49
CA SER A 52 8.17 16.25 -9.29
C SER A 52 6.97 15.50 -8.68
N LEU A 53 5.82 16.18 -8.53
CA LEU A 53 4.59 15.56 -8.03
C LEU A 53 4.09 14.45 -8.97
N ALA A 54 4.12 14.66 -10.28
CA ALA A 54 3.74 13.66 -11.27
C ALA A 54 4.63 12.40 -11.17
N GLN A 55 5.93 12.58 -10.96
CA GLN A 55 6.85 11.47 -10.71
C GLN A 55 6.55 10.74 -9.40
N GLN A 56 6.26 11.48 -8.32
CA GLN A 56 5.88 10.89 -7.03
C GLN A 56 4.60 10.07 -7.12
N ILE A 57 3.56 10.57 -7.79
CA ILE A 57 2.30 9.86 -8.03
C ILE A 57 2.56 8.57 -8.81
N SER A 58 3.32 8.66 -9.91
CA SER A 58 3.69 7.48 -10.71
C SER A 58 4.54 6.46 -9.92
N GLY A 59 5.28 6.93 -8.92
CA GLY A 59 6.01 6.07 -7.98
C GLY A 59 5.08 5.38 -6.97
N LEU A 60 4.09 6.10 -6.47
CA LEU A 60 3.07 5.56 -5.56
C LEU A 60 2.21 4.49 -6.25
N ASP A 61 1.78 4.71 -7.49
CA ASP A 61 1.01 3.72 -8.26
C ASP A 61 1.77 2.40 -8.38
N ARG A 62 3.05 2.46 -8.77
CA ARG A 62 3.92 1.27 -8.84
C ARG A 62 4.07 0.56 -7.50
N ARG A 63 4.19 1.33 -6.41
CA ARG A 63 4.26 0.75 -5.05
C ARG A 63 2.95 0.08 -4.66
N LEU A 64 1.82 0.68 -5.02
CA LEU A 64 0.49 0.16 -4.72
C LEU A 64 0.23 -1.15 -5.48
N ASP A 65 0.60 -1.21 -6.76
CA ASP A 65 0.57 -2.45 -7.56
C ASP A 65 1.47 -3.53 -6.96
N GLY A 66 2.68 -3.16 -6.53
CA GLY A 66 3.60 -4.07 -5.85
C GLY A 66 3.02 -4.66 -4.56
N VAL A 67 2.43 -3.82 -3.70
CA VAL A 67 1.77 -4.27 -2.46
C VAL A 67 0.57 -5.18 -2.77
N ARG A 68 -0.20 -4.87 -3.81
CA ARG A 68 -1.36 -5.66 -4.22
C ARG A 68 -0.97 -7.05 -4.70
N GLU A 69 0.05 -7.15 -5.55
CA GLU A 69 0.57 -8.43 -6.03
C GLU A 69 1.22 -9.23 -4.90
N GLN A 70 2.01 -8.58 -4.04
CA GLN A 70 2.59 -9.24 -2.88
C GLN A 70 1.51 -9.81 -1.95
N GLY A 71 0.49 -9.01 -1.58
CA GLY A 71 -0.60 -9.47 -0.73
C GLY A 71 -1.40 -10.63 -1.34
N ARG A 72 -1.58 -10.63 -2.68
CA ARG A 72 -2.22 -11.74 -3.40
C ARG A 72 -1.39 -13.02 -3.31
N ASN A 73 -0.08 -12.93 -3.50
CA ASN A 73 0.82 -14.07 -3.45
C ASN A 73 0.94 -14.63 -2.03
N ASP A 74 1.08 -13.77 -1.04
CA ASP A 74 1.15 -14.15 0.37
C ASP A 74 -0.14 -14.85 0.82
N LEU A 75 -1.30 -14.32 0.43
CA LEU A 75 -2.59 -14.96 0.75
C LEU A 75 -2.72 -16.32 0.06
N LYS A 76 -2.30 -16.44 -1.20
CA LYS A 76 -2.32 -17.72 -1.93
C LYS A 76 -1.43 -18.75 -1.24
N ALA A 77 -0.21 -18.36 -0.87
CA ALA A 77 0.73 -19.22 -0.15
C ALA A 77 0.16 -19.66 1.21
N ALA A 78 -0.42 -18.73 1.97
CA ALA A 78 -1.06 -19.04 3.25
C ALA A 78 -2.21 -20.05 3.11
N VAL A 79 -3.06 -19.89 2.08
CA VAL A 79 -4.16 -20.84 1.79
C VAL A 79 -3.63 -22.21 1.41
N GLU A 80 -2.57 -22.28 0.60
CA GLU A 80 -1.93 -23.55 0.20
C GLU A 80 -1.32 -24.27 1.40
N THR A 81 -0.59 -23.54 2.26
CA THR A 81 -0.03 -24.07 3.51
C THR A 81 -1.12 -24.59 4.43
N LEU A 82 -2.17 -23.81 4.68
CA LEU A 82 -3.28 -24.22 5.56
C LEU A 82 -3.99 -25.48 5.03
N ARG A 83 -4.18 -25.58 3.71
CA ARG A 83 -4.75 -26.80 3.09
C ARG A 83 -3.85 -28.02 3.28
N ALA A 84 -2.54 -27.85 3.17
CA ALA A 84 -1.58 -28.93 3.39
C ALA A 84 -1.60 -29.38 4.86
N GLU A 85 -1.59 -28.44 5.80
CA GLU A 85 -1.67 -28.71 7.24
C GLU A 85 -2.96 -29.42 7.62
N MET A 86 -4.11 -28.97 7.09
CA MET A 86 -5.40 -29.64 7.32
C MET A 86 -5.40 -31.10 6.84
N LYS A 87 -4.85 -31.37 5.65
CA LYS A 87 -4.73 -32.74 5.13
C LYS A 87 -3.82 -33.61 6.00
N ALA A 88 -2.69 -33.05 6.43
CA ALA A 88 -1.76 -33.76 7.32
C ALA A 88 -2.41 -34.07 8.69
N LEU A 89 -3.18 -33.12 9.23
CA LEU A 89 -3.92 -33.32 10.47
C LEU A 89 -5.01 -34.38 10.31
N GLU A 90 -5.76 -34.38 9.21
CA GLU A 90 -6.78 -35.39 8.92
C GLU A 90 -6.15 -36.79 8.85
N GLN A 91 -5.03 -36.95 8.15
CA GLN A 91 -4.30 -38.21 8.06
C GLN A 91 -3.81 -38.68 9.42
N THR A 92 -3.27 -37.76 10.23
CA THR A 92 -2.79 -38.06 11.58
C THR A 92 -3.94 -38.52 12.48
N LEU A 93 -5.09 -37.85 12.44
CA LEU A 93 -6.27 -38.24 13.21
C LEU A 93 -6.80 -39.60 12.77
N ARG A 94 -6.88 -39.88 11.47
CA ARG A 94 -7.28 -41.20 10.94
C ARG A 94 -6.36 -42.30 11.45
N ALA A 95 -5.04 -42.10 11.36
CA ALA A 95 -4.06 -43.06 11.86
C ALA A 95 -4.15 -43.28 13.38
N ALA A 96 -4.40 -42.21 14.16
CA ALA A 96 -4.60 -42.30 15.60
C ALA A 96 -5.86 -43.10 15.97
N ILE A 97 -6.96 -42.89 15.24
CA ILE A 97 -8.21 -43.64 15.41
C ILE A 97 -8.00 -45.13 15.08
N GLU A 98 -7.34 -45.44 13.97
CA GLU A 98 -7.04 -46.83 13.59
C GLU A 98 -6.16 -47.52 14.63
N ARG A 99 -5.12 -46.83 15.13
CA ARG A 99 -4.26 -47.35 16.20
C ARG A 99 -5.05 -47.62 17.48
N SER A 100 -5.90 -46.67 17.90
CA SER A 100 -6.74 -46.82 19.08
C SER A 100 -7.71 -48.00 18.93
N ARG A 101 -8.37 -48.12 17.76
CA ARG A 101 -9.25 -49.26 17.45
C ARG A 101 -8.52 -50.59 17.55
N ASN A 102 -7.34 -50.70 16.94
CA ASN A 102 -6.55 -51.93 16.97
C ASN A 102 -6.11 -52.27 18.39
N GLN A 103 -5.68 -51.27 19.17
CA GLN A 103 -5.30 -51.46 20.57
C GLN A 103 -6.49 -51.97 21.39
N ILE A 104 -7.68 -51.39 21.24
CA ILE A 104 -8.90 -51.86 21.92
C ILE A 104 -9.21 -53.32 21.55
N LEU A 105 -9.11 -53.69 20.27
CA LEU A 105 -9.32 -55.07 19.83
C LEU A 105 -8.35 -56.05 20.50
N VAL A 106 -7.06 -55.69 20.57
CA VAL A 106 -6.04 -56.51 21.25
C VAL A 106 -6.40 -56.69 22.73
N TRP A 107 -6.81 -55.63 23.42
CA TRP A 107 -7.23 -55.71 24.82
C TRP A 107 -8.48 -56.58 25.02
N ILE A 108 -9.50 -56.45 24.17
CA ILE A 108 -10.72 -57.26 24.24
C ILE A 108 -10.41 -58.73 24.03
N ILE A 109 -9.61 -59.07 23.00
CA ILE A 109 -9.22 -60.46 22.72
C ILE A 109 -8.41 -61.04 23.88
N GLY A 110 -7.43 -60.28 24.40
CA GLY A 110 -6.65 -60.70 25.56
C GLY A 110 -7.50 -60.96 26.79
N ALA A 111 -8.48 -60.09 27.08
CA ALA A 111 -9.41 -60.26 28.19
C ALA A 111 -10.31 -61.49 28.03
N GLN A 112 -10.81 -61.78 26.81
CA GLN A 112 -11.62 -62.97 26.55
C GLN A 112 -10.83 -64.28 26.69
N VAL A 113 -9.58 -64.29 26.23
CA VAL A 113 -8.69 -65.45 26.42
C VAL A 113 -8.43 -65.69 27.90
N ALA A 114 -8.19 -64.63 28.69
CA ALA A 114 -8.00 -64.74 30.13
C ALA A 114 -9.25 -65.27 30.86
N LEU A 115 -10.44 -64.74 30.53
CA LEU A 115 -11.72 -65.22 31.06
C LEU A 115 -11.96 -66.70 30.75
N SER A 116 -11.67 -67.12 29.52
CA SER A 116 -11.80 -68.53 29.11
C SER A 116 -10.81 -69.45 29.83
N GLY A 117 -9.60 -68.98 30.11
CA GLY A 117 -8.63 -69.72 30.92
C GLY A 117 -9.12 -69.92 32.37
N LEU A 118 -9.72 -68.88 32.96
CA LEU A 118 -10.27 -68.95 34.32
C LEU A 118 -11.43 -69.95 34.42
N THR A 119 -12.36 -69.96 33.46
CA THR A 119 -13.48 -70.91 33.47
C THR A 119 -13.00 -72.35 33.37
N ILE A 120 -12.01 -72.65 32.53
CA ILE A 120 -11.40 -73.99 32.43
C ILE A 120 -10.72 -74.39 33.74
N ALA A 121 -10.02 -73.46 34.40
CA ALA A 121 -9.37 -73.72 35.68
C ALA A 121 -10.40 -74.05 36.77
N LEU A 122 -11.53 -73.34 36.81
CA LEU A 122 -12.63 -73.59 37.77
C LEU A 122 -13.33 -74.93 37.56
N VAL A 123 -13.46 -75.43 36.32
CA VAL A 123 -14.06 -76.75 36.05
C VAL A 123 -13.15 -77.91 36.47
N LYS A 124 -11.84 -77.69 36.54
CA LYS A 124 -10.85 -78.70 36.93
C LYS A 124 -10.59 -78.75 38.45
N LEU A 125 -11.14 -77.82 39.22
CA LEU A 125 -11.02 -77.74 40.67
C LEU A 125 -12.16 -78.55 41.33
#